data_AF-A0A6N7HLM3-F1
#
_entry.id   AF-A0A6N7HLM3-F1
#
_cell.length_a   1.000
_cell.length_b   1.000
_cell.length_c   1.000
_cell.angle_alpha   90.00
_cell.angle_beta   90.00
_cell.angle_gamma   90.00
#
_symmetry.space_group_name_H-M   'P 1'
#
loop_
_entity.id
_entity.type
_entity.pdbx_description
1 polymer ?
#
loop_
_entity_poly.entity_id
_entity_poly.type
_entity_poly.pdbx_seq_one_letter_code
_entity_poly.pdbx_strand_id
1 'polypeptide(L)'
;MLLTTVLVTILVVIGIAAVVAVPLMIRSTRRQVVEDVPLGGRRPIMGSPAQVWVSRGERVLRELGATLGENAALHGIETDAVQVVAELRLTASQAADLDHALARIPVPSLEDERDALATALTEAAGRPAAADLARSHEAVSARIAAARRQRDQRDALLAKMQATVTEFEQARDELAELINGTASPAAMGMTTNDDAAAQLTGRLGALREGLVEVRQASNPEIGPGGQG
;
A
#
# COMPACT_ATOMS: atom_id res chain seq x y z
N MET A 1 -8.46 49.85 -22.43
CA MET A 1 -9.01 48.54 -22.83
C MET A 1 -7.93 47.53 -23.24
N LEU A 2 -6.94 47.88 -24.07
CA LEU A 2 -5.86 46.94 -24.44
C LEU A 2 -5.05 46.39 -23.26
N LEU A 3 -4.76 47.22 -22.25
CA LEU A 3 -3.95 46.82 -21.08
C LEU A 3 -4.63 45.75 -20.22
N THR A 4 -5.95 45.85 -20.05
CA THR A 4 -6.75 44.90 -19.25
C THR A 4 -6.88 43.55 -19.95
N THR A 5 -6.98 43.52 -21.28
CA THR A 5 -7.06 42.27 -22.04
C THR A 5 -5.74 41.50 -21.96
N VAL A 6 -4.59 42.18 -22.11
CA VAL A 6 -3.27 41.55 -22.02
C VAL A 6 -3.02 40.94 -20.64
N LEU A 7 -3.43 41.62 -19.57
CA LEU A 7 -3.26 41.13 -18.19
C LEU A 7 -4.05 39.84 -17.95
N VAL A 8 -5.30 39.77 -18.42
CA VAL A 8 -6.17 38.60 -18.25
C VAL A 8 -5.60 37.39 -18.99
N THR A 9 -5.10 37.57 -20.22
CA THR A 9 -4.51 36.46 -20.99
C THR A 9 -3.26 35.88 -20.32
N ILE A 10 -2.40 36.74 -19.76
CA ILE A 10 -1.20 36.29 -19.03
C ILE A 10 -1.60 35.48 -17.78
N LEU A 11 -2.61 35.95 -17.03
CA LEU A 11 -3.07 35.28 -15.82
C LEU A 11 -3.67 33.90 -16.10
N VAL A 12 -4.43 33.77 -17.20
CA VAL A 12 -4.98 32.48 -17.66
C VAL A 12 -3.87 31.52 -18.08
N VAL A 13 -2.86 31.99 -18.83
CA VAL A 13 -1.73 31.14 -19.24
C VAL A 13 -0.91 30.66 -18.05
N ILE A 14 -0.65 31.53 -17.06
CA ILE A 14 0.05 31.15 -15.83
C ILE A 14 -0.79 30.16 -15.01
N GLY A 15 -2.11 30.37 -14.91
CA GLY A 15 -3.01 29.46 -14.22
C GLY A 15 -3.01 28.06 -14.84
N ILE A 16 -3.11 27.97 -16.17
CA ILE A 16 -3.06 26.69 -16.89
C ILE A 16 -1.69 26.03 -16.74
N ALA A 17 -0.60 26.79 -16.86
CA ALA A 17 0.75 26.27 -16.68
C ALA A 17 0.98 25.74 -15.25
N ALA A 18 0.46 26.41 -14.23
CA ALA A 18 0.54 25.96 -12.84
C ALA A 18 -0.25 24.66 -12.60
N VAL A 19 -1.47 24.56 -13.15
CA VAL A 19 -2.31 23.35 -13.00
C VAL A 19 -1.68 22.14 -13.69
N VAL A 20 -0.97 22.32 -14.80
CA VAL A 20 -0.24 21.24 -15.49
C VAL A 20 1.11 20.92 -14.81
N ALA A 21 1.78 21.91 -14.22
CA ALA A 21 3.08 21.72 -13.58
C ALA A 21 3.00 21.00 -12.22
N VAL A 22 1.93 21.20 -11.45
CA VAL A 22 1.73 20.56 -10.14
C VAL A 22 1.76 19.01 -10.21
N PRO A 23 1.01 18.33 -11.11
CA PRO A 23 1.10 16.87 -11.24
C PRO A 23 2.46 16.40 -11.79
N LEU A 24 3.16 17.20 -12.60
CA LEU A 24 4.50 16.86 -13.10
C LEU A 24 5.58 16.95 -12.01
N MET A 25 5.52 17.95 -11.12
CA MET A 25 6.44 18.04 -9.97
C MET A 25 6.19 16.95 -8.92
N ILE A 26 4.93 16.56 -8.69
CA ILE A 26 4.60 15.43 -7.80
C ILE A 26 5.13 14.11 -8.39
N ARG A 27 5.14 13.97 -9.73
CA ARG A 27 5.66 12.78 -10.41
C ARG A 27 7.19 12.69 -10.39
N SER A 28 7.90 13.82 -10.44
CA SER A 28 9.38 13.83 -10.40
C SER A 28 9.93 13.57 -9.00
N THR A 29 9.31 14.11 -7.96
CA THR A 29 9.71 13.82 -6.56
C THR A 29 9.38 12.38 -6.16
N ARG A 30 8.28 11.79 -6.66
CA ARG A 30 7.96 10.35 -6.42
C ARG A 30 8.93 9.38 -7.11
N ARG A 31 9.60 9.76 -8.21
CA ARG A 31 10.61 8.91 -8.88
C ARG A 31 11.92 8.80 -8.09
N GLN A 32 12.28 9.83 -7.31
CA GLN A 32 13.51 9.84 -6.52
C GLN A 32 13.43 9.03 -5.21
N VAL A 33 12.22 8.70 -4.74
CA VAL A 33 12.02 7.96 -3.48
C VAL A 33 12.17 6.43 -3.65
N VAL A 34 12.20 5.91 -4.88
CA VAL A 34 12.35 4.46 -5.12
C VAL A 34 13.82 4.00 -4.98
N GLU A 35 14.79 4.91 -5.01
CA GLU A 35 16.22 4.55 -4.86
C GLU A 35 16.69 4.43 -3.41
N ASP A 36 15.90 4.92 -2.45
CA ASP A 36 16.12 4.73 -1.01
C ASP A 36 15.06 3.80 -0.41
N VAL A 37 14.93 2.59 -0.97
CA VAL A 37 14.27 1.51 -0.20
C VAL A 37 15.11 1.30 1.05
N PRO A 38 14.60 1.60 2.26
CA PRO A 38 15.38 1.41 3.48
C PRO A 38 15.82 -0.05 3.53
N LEU A 39 17.12 -0.28 3.42
CA LEU A 39 17.79 -1.58 3.36
C LEU A 39 17.60 -2.45 4.63
N GLY A 40 16.66 -2.09 5.51
CA GLY A 40 16.43 -2.72 6.82
C GLY A 40 15.07 -3.40 7.02
N GLY A 41 14.18 -3.39 6.03
CA GLY A 41 12.88 -4.06 6.14
C GLY A 41 13.03 -5.57 6.39
N ARG A 42 12.29 -6.13 7.35
CA ARG A 42 12.31 -7.56 7.64
C ARG A 42 11.67 -8.35 6.50
N ARG A 43 12.35 -9.40 6.05
CA ARG A 43 11.77 -10.30 5.05
C ARG A 43 10.63 -11.14 5.65
N PRO A 44 9.51 -11.33 4.92
CA PRO A 44 8.45 -12.26 5.32
C PRO A 44 8.99 -13.67 5.57
N ILE A 45 8.46 -14.34 6.59
CA ILE A 45 8.78 -15.75 6.89
C ILE A 45 8.32 -16.64 5.73
N MET A 46 9.08 -17.69 5.45
CA MET A 46 8.71 -18.65 4.40
C MET A 46 7.35 -19.32 4.72
N GLY A 47 6.43 -19.31 3.75
CA GLY A 47 5.06 -19.79 3.88
C GLY A 47 4.07 -18.77 4.44
N SER A 48 4.50 -17.56 4.84
CA SER A 48 3.57 -16.55 5.34
C SER A 48 2.66 -16.02 4.22
N PRO A 49 1.43 -15.56 4.54
CA PRO A 49 0.53 -14.97 3.55
C PRO A 49 1.17 -13.82 2.77
N ALA A 50 1.94 -12.95 3.44
CA ALA A 50 2.64 -11.85 2.80
C ALA A 50 3.67 -12.35 1.76
N GLN A 51 4.42 -13.41 2.07
CA GLN A 51 5.36 -14.00 1.13
C GLN A 51 4.63 -14.58 -0.10
N VAL A 52 3.54 -15.31 0.12
CA VAL A 52 2.75 -15.92 -0.97
C VAL A 52 2.27 -14.85 -1.95
N TRP A 53 1.75 -13.73 -1.45
CA TRP A 53 1.29 -12.63 -2.30
C TRP A 53 2.43 -11.97 -3.07
N VAL A 54 3.59 -11.73 -2.45
CA VAL A 54 4.78 -11.21 -3.16
C VAL A 54 5.22 -12.16 -4.27
N SER A 55 5.35 -13.46 -3.98
CA SER A 55 5.77 -14.44 -4.97
C SER A 55 4.78 -14.57 -6.14
N ARG A 56 3.48 -14.37 -5.88
CA ARG A 56 2.44 -14.32 -6.91
C ARG A 56 2.58 -13.06 -7.77
N GLY A 57 2.73 -11.88 -7.16
CA GLY A 57 2.98 -10.63 -7.90
C GLY A 57 4.27 -10.65 -8.75
N GLU A 58 5.35 -11.22 -8.23
CA GLU A 58 6.61 -11.41 -8.98
C GLU A 58 6.48 -12.38 -10.16
N ARG A 59 5.59 -13.37 -10.04
CA ARG A 59 5.27 -14.27 -11.16
C ARG A 59 4.55 -13.52 -12.27
N VAL A 60 3.53 -12.74 -11.92
CA VAL A 60 2.77 -11.91 -12.87
C VAL A 60 3.69 -10.93 -13.59
N LEU A 61 4.61 -10.28 -12.87
CA LEU A 61 5.59 -9.38 -13.47
C LEU A 61 6.49 -10.09 -14.50
N ARG A 62 6.94 -11.32 -14.22
CA ARG A 62 7.76 -12.10 -15.18
C ARG A 62 6.96 -12.48 -16.42
N GLU A 63 5.71 -12.88 -16.25
CA GLU A 63 4.81 -13.23 -17.37
C GLU A 63 4.49 -12.00 -18.23
N LEU A 64 4.26 -10.84 -17.60
CA LEU A 64 4.12 -9.56 -18.29
C LEU A 64 5.38 -9.19 -19.05
N GLY A 65 6.57 -9.27 -18.44
CA GLY A 65 7.83 -8.97 -19.12
C GLY A 65 8.07 -9.85 -20.35
N ALA A 66 7.73 -11.14 -20.27
CA ALA A 66 7.79 -12.05 -21.42
C ALA A 66 6.84 -11.63 -22.55
N THR A 67 5.63 -11.17 -22.20
CA THR A 67 4.60 -10.72 -23.16
C THR A 67 4.94 -9.35 -23.77
N LEU A 68 5.55 -8.46 -22.98
CA LEU A 68 5.85 -7.07 -23.33
C LEU A 68 7.16 -6.92 -24.11
N GLY A 69 8.13 -7.82 -23.92
CA GLY A 69 9.45 -7.74 -24.56
C GLY A 69 9.41 -7.73 -26.09
N GLU A 70 8.31 -8.17 -26.69
CA GLU A 70 8.10 -8.18 -28.14
C GLU A 70 7.52 -6.84 -28.66
N ASN A 71 7.06 -5.95 -27.77
CA ASN A 71 6.27 -4.75 -28.11
C ASN A 71 6.83 -3.47 -27.45
N ALA A 72 7.74 -2.78 -28.16
CA ALA A 72 8.40 -1.56 -27.66
C ALA A 72 7.43 -0.43 -27.23
N ALA A 73 6.24 -0.37 -27.83
CA ALA A 73 5.20 0.61 -27.48
C ALA A 73 4.69 0.49 -26.04
N LEU A 74 4.89 -0.67 -25.40
CA LEU A 74 4.33 -1.00 -24.08
C LEU A 74 5.37 -0.97 -22.95
N HIS A 75 6.59 -0.48 -23.20
CA HIS A 75 7.68 -0.47 -22.20
C HIS A 75 7.35 0.34 -20.92
N GLY A 76 6.45 1.32 -21.02
CA GLY A 76 5.95 2.07 -19.86
C GLY A 76 5.21 1.18 -18.84
N ILE A 77 4.45 0.20 -19.32
CA ILE A 77 3.67 -0.72 -18.49
C ILE A 77 4.60 -1.63 -17.66
N GLU A 78 5.68 -2.12 -18.26
CA GLU A 78 6.67 -2.94 -17.54
C GLU A 78 7.28 -2.16 -16.38
N THR A 79 7.63 -0.90 -16.61
CA THR A 79 8.17 -0.01 -15.56
C THR A 79 7.16 0.19 -14.43
N ASP A 80 5.89 0.43 -14.75
CA ASP A 80 4.83 0.60 -13.75
C ASP A 80 4.57 -0.70 -12.97
N ALA A 81 4.58 -1.84 -13.65
CA ALA A 81 4.45 -3.17 -13.06
C ALA A 81 5.60 -3.49 -12.08
N VAL A 82 6.85 -3.15 -12.43
CA VAL A 82 8.01 -3.25 -11.53
C VAL A 82 7.78 -2.42 -10.26
N GLN A 83 7.26 -1.20 -10.40
CA GLN A 83 6.97 -0.33 -9.26
C GLN A 83 5.87 -0.90 -8.34
N VAL A 84 4.81 -1.50 -8.91
CA VAL A 84 3.77 -2.19 -8.12
C VAL A 84 4.37 -3.33 -7.30
N VAL A 85 5.22 -4.17 -7.90
CA VAL A 85 5.89 -5.26 -7.17
C VAL A 85 6.86 -4.75 -6.10
N ALA A 86 7.57 -3.65 -6.38
CA ALA A 86 8.43 -3.01 -5.38
C ALA A 86 7.62 -2.54 -4.15
N GLU A 87 6.47 -1.88 -4.36
CA GLU A 87 5.58 -1.49 -3.27
C GLU A 87 5.00 -2.71 -2.55
N LEU A 88 4.63 -3.77 -3.28
CA LEU A 88 4.13 -5.02 -2.69
C LEU A 88 5.17 -5.64 -1.73
N ARG A 89 6.46 -5.62 -2.09
CA ARG A 89 7.55 -6.10 -1.22
C ARG A 89 7.70 -5.24 0.04
N LEU A 90 7.58 -3.92 -0.09
CA LEU A 90 7.62 -3.01 1.06
C LEU A 90 6.43 -3.25 2.01
N THR A 91 5.21 -3.39 1.47
CA THR A 91 4.02 -3.74 2.25
C THR A 91 4.19 -5.09 2.94
N ALA A 92 4.78 -6.09 2.26
CA ALA A 92 5.04 -7.39 2.84
C ALA A 92 6.05 -7.33 4.01
N SER A 93 7.08 -6.49 3.89
CA SER A 93 8.03 -6.28 4.98
C SER A 93 7.34 -5.73 6.23
N GLN A 94 6.41 -4.80 6.07
CA GLN A 94 5.67 -4.23 7.19
C GLN A 94 4.73 -5.23 7.85
N ALA A 95 4.05 -6.05 7.04
CA ALA A 95 3.26 -7.16 7.57
C ALA A 95 4.16 -8.12 8.38
N ALA A 96 5.38 -8.40 7.91
CA ALA A 96 6.34 -9.24 8.63
C ALA A 96 6.84 -8.60 9.95
N ASP A 97 7.03 -7.28 9.98
CA ASP A 97 7.36 -6.56 11.21
C ASP A 97 6.21 -6.61 12.23
N LEU A 98 4.96 -6.46 11.79
CA LEU A 98 3.78 -6.62 12.64
C LEU A 98 3.64 -8.06 13.15
N ASP A 99 3.81 -9.07 12.29
CA ASP A 99 3.79 -10.48 12.68
C ASP A 99 4.84 -10.76 13.78
N HIS A 100 6.04 -10.22 13.62
CA HIS A 100 7.09 -10.39 14.62
C HIS A 100 6.78 -9.65 15.93
N ALA A 101 6.22 -8.44 15.85
CA ALA A 101 5.79 -7.69 17.03
C ALA A 101 4.71 -8.46 17.80
N LEU A 102 3.70 -8.97 17.09
CA LEU A 102 2.59 -9.76 17.64
C LEU A 102 3.05 -11.07 18.26
N ALA A 103 4.04 -11.75 17.66
CA ALA A 103 4.60 -12.98 18.20
C ALA A 103 5.25 -12.81 19.59
N ARG A 104 5.64 -11.59 19.97
CA ARG A 104 6.21 -11.28 21.28
C ARG A 104 5.15 -10.89 22.33
N ILE A 105 3.88 -10.78 21.95
CA ILE A 105 2.80 -10.42 22.85
C ILE A 105 2.01 -11.69 23.20
N PRO A 106 2.13 -12.22 24.44
CA PRO A 106 1.39 -13.41 24.86
C PRO A 106 -0.07 -13.06 25.18
N VAL A 107 -0.86 -12.73 24.15
CA VAL A 107 -2.25 -12.27 24.33
C VAL A 107 -3.11 -13.23 25.16
N PRO A 108 -3.06 -14.56 24.98
CA PRO A 108 -3.83 -15.47 25.83
C PRO A 108 -3.51 -15.30 27.32
N SER A 109 -2.23 -15.25 27.67
CA SER A 109 -1.82 -15.05 29.08
C SER A 109 -2.21 -13.67 29.62
N LEU A 110 -2.21 -12.64 28.79
CA LEU A 110 -2.70 -11.30 29.19
C LEU A 110 -4.22 -11.30 29.40
N GLU A 111 -4.98 -12.07 28.62
CA GLU A 111 -6.42 -12.21 28.80
C GLU A 111 -6.73 -12.95 30.11
N ASP A 112 -6.01 -14.03 30.40
CA ASP A 112 -6.11 -14.74 31.68
C ASP A 112 -5.76 -13.81 32.87
N GLU A 113 -4.68 -13.02 32.73
CA GLU A 113 -4.24 -12.06 33.76
C GLU A 113 -5.28 -10.95 33.98
N ARG A 114 -5.88 -10.43 32.90
CA ARG A 114 -6.95 -9.43 32.99
C ARG A 114 -8.14 -9.98 33.77
N ASP A 115 -8.55 -11.21 33.47
CA ASP A 115 -9.72 -11.83 34.10
C ASP A 115 -9.45 -12.16 35.59
N ALA A 116 -8.23 -12.57 35.91
CA ALA A 116 -7.77 -12.71 37.29
C ALA A 116 -7.75 -11.36 38.04
N LEU A 117 -7.23 -10.30 37.43
CA LEU A 117 -7.23 -8.95 38.02
C LEU A 117 -8.64 -8.40 38.23
N ALA A 118 -9.57 -8.66 37.31
CA ALA A 118 -10.97 -8.28 37.45
C ALA A 118 -11.65 -8.97 38.65
N THR A 119 -11.34 -10.26 38.87
CA THR A 119 -11.79 -11.01 40.03
C THR A 119 -11.21 -10.43 41.33
N ALA A 120 -9.89 -10.23 41.38
CA ALA A 120 -9.21 -9.66 42.54
C ALA A 120 -9.70 -8.24 42.88
N LEU A 121 -10.01 -7.42 41.87
CA LEU A 121 -10.56 -6.08 42.05
C LEU A 121 -11.93 -6.12 42.74
N THR A 122 -12.77 -7.08 42.35
CA THR A 122 -14.10 -7.30 42.97
C THR A 122 -13.95 -7.70 44.43
N GLU A 123 -13.01 -8.60 44.74
CA GLU A 123 -12.74 -9.04 46.11
C GLU A 123 -12.13 -7.93 46.98
N ALA A 124 -11.28 -7.08 46.40
CA ALA A 124 -10.59 -5.98 47.08
C ALA A 124 -11.46 -4.73 47.30
N ALA A 125 -12.75 -4.76 46.95
CA ALA A 125 -13.65 -3.62 47.09
C ALA A 125 -13.61 -3.02 48.51
N GLY A 126 -13.44 -1.69 48.58
CA GLY A 126 -13.32 -0.95 49.84
C GLY A 126 -11.96 -1.07 50.55
N ARG A 127 -10.99 -1.80 50.00
CA ARG A 127 -9.63 -1.91 50.55
C ARG A 127 -8.67 -0.95 49.82
N PRO A 128 -7.61 -0.46 50.48
CA PRO A 128 -6.61 0.43 49.85
C PRO A 128 -5.97 -0.15 48.57
N ALA A 129 -5.80 -1.49 48.50
CA ALA A 129 -5.20 -2.18 47.35
C ALA A 129 -6.04 -2.12 46.05
N ALA A 130 -7.31 -1.73 46.11
CA ALA A 130 -8.19 -1.70 44.94
C ALA A 130 -7.71 -0.72 43.86
N ALA A 131 -7.14 0.43 44.25
CA ALA A 131 -6.64 1.42 43.30
C ALA A 131 -5.43 0.89 42.49
N ASP A 132 -4.55 0.11 43.12
CA ASP A 132 -3.39 -0.47 42.47
C ASP A 132 -3.79 -1.59 41.51
N LEU A 133 -4.73 -2.46 41.94
CA LEU A 133 -5.30 -3.51 41.10
C LEU A 133 -6.03 -2.93 39.88
N ALA A 134 -6.78 -1.83 40.05
CA ALA A 134 -7.47 -1.16 38.96
C ALA A 134 -6.48 -0.63 37.90
N ARG A 135 -5.38 0.01 38.34
CA ARG A 135 -4.32 0.49 37.44
C ARG A 135 -3.65 -0.64 36.68
N SER A 136 -3.35 -1.76 37.34
CA SER A 136 -2.80 -2.95 36.67
C SER A 136 -3.77 -3.52 35.65
N HIS A 137 -5.06 -3.64 36.00
CA HIS A 137 -6.10 -4.12 35.09
C HIS A 137 -6.23 -3.23 33.85
N GLU A 138 -6.20 -1.90 34.03
CA GLU A 138 -6.22 -0.93 32.94
C GLU A 138 -5.00 -1.09 32.03
N ALA A 139 -3.79 -1.21 32.60
CA ALA A 139 -2.56 -1.40 31.84
C ALA A 139 -2.57 -2.69 30.99
N VAL A 140 -3.02 -3.82 31.57
CA VAL A 140 -3.16 -5.09 30.85
C VAL A 140 -4.20 -4.96 29.73
N SER A 141 -5.35 -4.34 30.02
CA SER A 141 -6.41 -4.08 29.04
C SER A 141 -5.92 -3.22 27.87
N ALA A 142 -5.16 -2.16 28.16
CA ALA A 142 -4.55 -1.30 27.14
C ALA A 142 -3.57 -2.05 26.24
N ARG A 143 -2.78 -2.98 26.82
CA ARG A 143 -1.84 -3.82 26.06
C ARG A 143 -2.56 -4.81 25.13
N ILE A 144 -3.65 -5.43 25.60
CA ILE A 144 -4.50 -6.29 24.75
C ILE A 144 -5.10 -5.47 23.61
N ALA A 145 -5.64 -4.29 23.90
CA ALA A 145 -6.22 -3.40 22.89
C ALA A 145 -5.18 -2.97 21.83
N ALA A 146 -3.94 -2.67 22.25
CA ALA A 146 -2.85 -2.36 21.32
C ALA A 146 -2.51 -3.55 20.41
N ALA A 147 -2.43 -4.77 20.96
CA ALA A 147 -2.19 -5.98 20.17
C ALA A 147 -3.31 -6.25 19.16
N ARG A 148 -4.57 -5.97 19.52
CA ARG A 148 -5.71 -6.07 18.59
C ARG A 148 -5.57 -5.10 17.42
N ARG A 149 -5.30 -3.81 17.70
CA ARG A 149 -5.05 -2.81 16.63
C ARG A 149 -3.91 -3.22 15.69
N GLN A 150 -2.83 -3.79 16.20
CA GLN A 150 -1.72 -4.30 15.39
C GLN A 150 -2.14 -5.47 14.48
N ARG A 151 -3.01 -6.37 14.96
CA ARG A 151 -3.58 -7.44 14.11
C ARG A 151 -4.47 -6.86 13.02
N ASP A 152 -5.34 -5.91 13.37
CA ASP A 152 -6.24 -5.27 12.40
C ASP A 152 -5.44 -4.55 11.30
N GLN A 153 -4.34 -3.87 11.65
CA GLN A 153 -3.42 -3.27 10.70
C GLN A 153 -2.76 -4.30 9.78
N ARG A 154 -2.26 -5.41 10.34
CA ARG A 154 -1.69 -6.51 9.56
C ARG A 154 -2.72 -7.06 8.57
N ASP A 155 -3.95 -7.30 9.02
CA ASP A 155 -5.01 -7.86 8.18
C ASP A 155 -5.43 -6.91 7.06
N ALA A 156 -5.48 -5.61 7.33
CA ALA A 156 -5.70 -4.60 6.29
C ALA A 156 -4.58 -4.60 5.24
N LEU A 157 -3.31 -4.70 5.65
CA LEU A 157 -2.17 -4.80 4.72
C LEU A 157 -2.29 -6.07 3.86
N LEU A 158 -2.54 -7.23 4.47
CA LEU A 158 -2.68 -8.50 3.75
C LEU A 158 -3.85 -8.49 2.77
N ALA A 159 -5.00 -7.94 3.17
CA ALA A 159 -6.17 -7.79 2.30
C ALA A 159 -5.84 -6.88 1.10
N LYS A 160 -5.12 -5.78 1.33
CA LYS A 160 -4.71 -4.88 0.24
C LYS A 160 -3.71 -5.55 -0.71
N MET A 161 -2.74 -6.31 -0.19
CA MET A 161 -1.82 -7.10 -1.01
C MET A 161 -2.57 -8.10 -1.90
N GLN A 162 -3.53 -8.83 -1.33
CA GLN A 162 -4.36 -9.78 -2.08
C GLN A 162 -5.16 -9.09 -3.19
N ALA A 163 -5.83 -7.97 -2.89
CA ALA A 163 -6.58 -7.20 -3.87
C ALA A 163 -5.67 -6.71 -5.02
N THR A 164 -4.52 -6.13 -4.68
CA THR A 164 -3.56 -5.65 -5.68
C THR A 164 -3.05 -6.77 -6.58
N VAL A 165 -2.69 -7.93 -6.02
CA VAL A 165 -2.22 -9.07 -6.82
C VAL A 165 -3.32 -9.60 -7.73
N THR A 166 -4.56 -9.69 -7.24
CA THR A 166 -5.71 -10.17 -8.03
C THR A 166 -6.00 -9.24 -9.20
N GLU A 167 -6.00 -7.92 -8.96
CA GLU A 167 -6.17 -6.93 -10.03
C GLU A 167 -5.00 -6.92 -11.01
N PHE A 168 -3.78 -7.18 -10.53
CA PHE A 168 -2.59 -7.24 -11.38
C PHE A 168 -2.60 -8.48 -12.30
N GLU A 169 -3.11 -9.61 -11.81
CA GLU A 169 -3.36 -10.80 -12.65
C GLU A 169 -4.41 -10.56 -13.71
N GLN A 170 -5.52 -9.91 -13.33
CA GLN A 170 -6.56 -9.55 -14.28
C GLN A 170 -6.02 -8.62 -15.37
N ALA A 171 -5.22 -7.62 -14.99
CA ALA A 171 -4.55 -6.71 -15.91
C ALA A 171 -3.60 -7.44 -16.89
N ARG A 172 -2.90 -8.50 -16.43
CA ARG A 172 -2.11 -9.37 -17.31
C ARG A 172 -2.99 -10.12 -18.31
N ASP A 173 -4.10 -10.69 -17.85
CA ASP A 173 -5.00 -11.47 -18.72
C ASP A 173 -5.66 -10.57 -19.79
N GLU A 174 -6.12 -9.38 -19.41
CA GLU A 174 -6.64 -8.35 -20.32
C GLU A 174 -5.59 -7.95 -21.37
N LEU A 175 -4.34 -7.73 -20.94
CA LEU A 175 -3.26 -7.38 -21.87
C LEU A 175 -2.94 -8.50 -22.85
N ALA A 176 -2.90 -9.74 -22.38
CA ALA A 176 -2.68 -10.91 -23.23
C ALA A 176 -3.82 -11.06 -24.26
N GLU A 177 -5.07 -10.80 -23.86
CA GLU A 177 -6.21 -10.80 -24.77
C GLU A 177 -6.10 -9.69 -25.83
N LEU A 178 -5.70 -8.47 -25.45
CA LEU A 178 -5.51 -7.36 -26.39
C LEU A 178 -4.43 -7.65 -27.44
N ILE A 179 -3.31 -8.22 -27.01
CA ILE A 179 -2.20 -8.58 -27.92
C ILE A 179 -2.63 -9.70 -28.87
N ASN A 180 -3.37 -10.69 -28.39
CA ASN A 180 -3.87 -11.78 -29.23
C ASN A 180 -5.03 -11.35 -30.15
N GLY A 181 -5.89 -10.44 -29.69
CA GLY A 181 -7.06 -9.95 -30.43
C GLY A 181 -6.72 -9.01 -31.58
N THR A 182 -5.62 -8.27 -31.47
CA THR A 182 -5.12 -7.39 -32.54
C THR A 182 -4.56 -8.14 -33.75
N ALA A 183 -4.34 -9.45 -33.64
CA ALA A 183 -4.04 -10.31 -34.79
C ALA A 183 -5.25 -10.56 -35.71
N SER A 184 -6.47 -10.14 -35.31
CA SER A 184 -7.68 -10.29 -36.11
C SER A 184 -7.98 -9.04 -36.95
N PRO A 185 -7.86 -9.08 -38.30
CA PRO A 185 -7.98 -7.91 -39.17
C PRO A 185 -9.39 -7.31 -39.30
N ALA A 186 -10.40 -7.89 -38.65
CA ALA A 186 -11.80 -7.45 -38.74
C ALA A 186 -12.20 -6.37 -37.71
N ALA A 187 -11.33 -6.02 -36.74
CA ALA A 187 -11.65 -5.13 -35.61
C ALA A 187 -11.06 -3.71 -35.74
N MET A 188 -10.94 -3.16 -36.95
CA MET A 188 -10.30 -1.85 -37.22
C MET A 188 -11.09 -0.60 -36.75
N GLY A 189 -12.10 -0.75 -35.91
CA GLY A 189 -12.87 0.37 -35.40
C GLY A 189 -13.15 0.24 -33.91
N MET A 190 -12.33 0.92 -33.08
CA MET A 190 -12.78 2.00 -32.19
C MET A 190 -12.03 2.12 -30.85
N THR A 191 -11.03 1.27 -30.56
CA THR A 191 -10.09 1.50 -29.45
C THR A 191 -8.67 1.25 -29.94
N THR A 192 -7.84 2.29 -29.96
CA THR A 192 -6.42 2.13 -30.32
C THR A 192 -5.69 1.45 -29.18
N ASN A 193 -4.63 0.70 -29.48
CA ASN A 193 -3.76 0.08 -28.46
C ASN A 193 -3.23 1.10 -27.44
N ASP A 194 -3.12 2.37 -27.85
CA ASP A 194 -2.70 3.47 -27.00
C ASP A 194 -3.69 3.76 -25.87
N ASP A 195 -5.01 3.67 -26.13
CA ASP A 195 -6.04 3.90 -25.11
C ASP A 195 -6.02 2.78 -24.05
N ALA A 196 -5.86 1.53 -24.49
CA ALA A 196 -5.77 0.39 -23.59
C ALA A 196 -4.48 0.43 -22.75
N ALA A 197 -3.35 0.79 -23.35
CA ALA A 197 -2.09 0.98 -22.64
C ALA A 197 -2.19 2.11 -21.61
N ALA A 198 -2.82 3.24 -21.96
CA ALA A 198 -3.05 4.34 -21.05
C ALA A 198 -3.96 3.94 -19.87
N GLN A 199 -5.02 3.17 -20.13
CA GLN A 199 -5.92 2.67 -19.09
C GLN A 199 -5.20 1.71 -18.13
N LEU A 200 -4.37 0.80 -18.66
CA LEU A 200 -3.57 -0.12 -17.86
C LEU A 200 -2.54 0.61 -16.99
N THR A 201 -1.79 1.56 -17.56
CA THR A 201 -0.88 2.43 -16.78
C THR A 201 -1.63 3.19 -15.69
N GLY A 202 -2.82 3.71 -15.97
CA GLY A 202 -3.68 4.35 -14.97
C GLY A 202 -4.06 3.40 -13.82
N ARG A 203 -4.45 2.17 -14.15
CA ARG A 203 -4.81 1.12 -13.18
C ARG A 203 -3.63 0.70 -12.31
N LEU A 204 -2.46 0.46 -12.90
CA LEU A 204 -1.22 0.14 -12.16
C LEU A 204 -0.81 1.30 -11.24
N GLY A 205 -0.97 2.55 -11.71
CA GLY A 205 -0.79 3.74 -10.90
C GLY A 205 -1.68 3.77 -9.65
N ALA A 206 -2.98 3.48 -9.82
CA ALA A 206 -3.95 3.42 -8.73
C ALA A 206 -3.67 2.27 -7.75
N LEU A 207 -3.27 1.10 -8.25
CA LEU A 207 -2.85 -0.04 -7.43
C LEU A 207 -1.67 0.31 -6.52
N ARG A 208 -0.66 0.95 -7.10
CA ARG A 208 0.51 1.43 -6.37
C ARG A 208 0.12 2.45 -5.30
N GLU A 209 -0.70 3.44 -5.67
CA GLU A 209 -1.15 4.47 -4.74
C GLU A 209 -1.94 3.87 -3.57
N GLY A 210 -2.82 2.92 -3.84
CA GLY A 210 -3.55 2.23 -2.79
C GLY A 210 -2.66 1.43 -1.84
N LEU A 211 -1.56 0.83 -2.32
CA LEU A 211 -0.58 0.17 -1.43
C LEU A 211 0.13 1.19 -0.53
N VAL A 212 0.54 2.33 -1.10
CA VAL A 212 1.19 3.41 -0.37
C VAL A 212 0.27 4.00 0.70
N GLU A 213 -0.99 4.23 0.37
CA GLU A 213 -2.00 4.77 1.29
C GLU A 213 -2.22 3.84 2.49
N VAL A 214 -2.47 2.55 2.26
CA VAL A 214 -2.69 1.59 3.35
C VAL A 214 -1.44 1.43 4.23
N ARG A 215 -0.24 1.47 3.63
CA ARG A 215 1.02 1.51 4.38
C ARG A 215 1.12 2.73 5.28
N GLN A 216 0.84 3.92 4.75
CA GLN A 216 0.94 5.17 5.51
C GLN A 216 -0.08 5.20 6.65
N ALA A 217 -1.31 4.75 6.40
CA ALA A 217 -2.34 4.61 7.42
C ALA A 217 -1.94 3.63 8.55
N SER A 218 -1.14 2.61 8.21
CA SER A 218 -0.65 1.62 9.17
C SER A 218 0.53 2.12 10.02
N ASN A 219 1.18 3.22 9.63
CA ASN A 219 2.33 3.79 10.36
C ASN A 219 2.18 5.31 10.60
N PRO A 220 1.19 5.73 11.42
CA PRO A 220 0.90 7.16 11.64
C PRO A 220 1.99 7.90 12.44
N GLU A 221 2.93 7.19 13.08
CA GLU A 221 3.92 7.77 14.00
C GLU A 221 5.14 8.40 13.32
N ILE A 222 5.28 8.31 11.99
CA ILE A 222 6.35 8.98 11.23
C ILE A 222 5.76 10.15 10.42
N GLY A 223 5.10 11.07 11.12
CA GLY A 223 4.78 12.39 10.56
C GLY A 223 6.00 13.33 10.64
N PRO A 224 6.22 14.25 9.68
CA PRO A 224 7.29 15.24 9.75
C PRO A 224 6.98 16.28 10.83
N GLY A 225 7.29 15.96 12.09
CA GLY A 225 6.98 16.84 13.23
C GLY A 225 7.83 16.66 14.48
N GLY A 226 8.74 15.68 14.52
CA GLY A 226 9.66 15.47 15.64
C GLY A 226 11.00 16.20 15.48
N GLN A 227 10.99 17.50 15.19
CA GLN A 227 12.16 18.36 15.45
C GLN A 227 11.80 19.18 16.70
N GLY A 228 12.05 18.59 17.87
CA GLY A 228 12.03 19.26 19.17
C GLY A 228 13.39 19.17 19.81
#